data_AF-A0A2H5VBN9-F1
#
_entry.id   AF-A0A2H5VBN9-F1
#
_cell.length_a   1.000
_cell.length_b   1.000
_cell.length_c   1.000
_cell.angle_alpha   90.00
_cell.angle_beta   90.00
_cell.angle_gamma   90.00
#
_symmetry.space_group_name_H-M   'P 1'
#
loop_
_entity.id
_entity.type
_entity.pdbx_description
1 polymer ?
#
loop_
_entity_poly.entity_id
_entity_poly.type
_entity_poly.pdbx_seq_one_letter_code
_entity_poly.pdbx_strand_id
1 'polypeptide(L)'
;MISTASEGGAALFPIFYFDREAFLAQSPQLYKEQLTLAFEKVYEIAPIFRAEPSRTNRHLAEAISIDVEHAFVNYEDVMGILEEMISHAIGYVVDKCKDEFSILGTTPIKPSTPFPRYRYSQLIDILKGEGIRIEWGDDFAAEHLKALSSMLKGYYFIVDWPARMRPFYTKTKDDGSTALSESFDLMHGDLEISSGSTRINRKDELMERLKMQGLKPESFAHHLIVFDYGMPPHAGFGLGLERLLMTVTGLENIRDATFYPRDIDRLVP
;
A
#
# COMPACT_ATOMS: atom_id res chain seq x y z
N MET A 1 0.93 11.32 -14.38
CA MET A 1 -0.02 12.43 -14.15
C MET A 1 -1.43 11.89 -14.25
N ILE A 2 -2.37 12.44 -13.49
CA ILE A 2 -3.77 12.02 -13.44
C ILE A 2 -4.71 13.23 -13.46
N SER A 3 -5.92 13.05 -13.99
CA SER A 3 -6.96 14.09 -13.97
C SER A 3 -7.73 14.15 -12.65
N THR A 4 -7.73 13.06 -11.88
CA THR A 4 -8.52 12.88 -10.65
C THR A 4 -7.78 11.93 -9.71
N ALA A 5 -7.94 12.11 -8.39
CA ALA A 5 -7.29 11.27 -7.37
C ALA A 5 -7.65 9.78 -7.53
N SER A 6 -6.66 8.90 -7.39
CA SER A 6 -6.86 7.45 -7.39
C SER A 6 -7.40 6.91 -6.07
N GLU A 7 -7.14 7.59 -4.94
CA GLU A 7 -7.41 7.06 -3.60
C GLU A 7 -8.51 7.80 -2.82
N GLY A 8 -9.08 8.89 -3.36
CA GLY A 8 -10.17 9.65 -2.72
C GLY A 8 -9.73 10.42 -1.46
N GLY A 9 -9.85 11.74 -1.45
CA GLY A 9 -9.53 12.57 -0.27
C GLY A 9 -8.04 12.79 0.04
N ALA A 10 -7.12 12.08 -0.62
CA ALA A 10 -5.68 12.27 -0.45
C ALA A 10 -5.17 13.57 -1.10
N ALA A 11 -4.26 14.27 -0.42
CA ALA A 11 -3.69 15.53 -0.90
C ALA A 11 -2.80 15.31 -2.13
N LEU A 12 -3.15 15.96 -3.24
CA LEU A 12 -2.44 15.89 -4.52
C LEU A 12 -1.63 17.17 -4.79
N PHE A 13 -0.53 17.04 -5.53
CA PHE A 13 0.17 18.20 -6.09
C PHE A 13 -0.51 18.64 -7.39
N PRO A 14 -1.12 19.83 -7.45
CA PRO A 14 -1.67 20.37 -8.69
C PRO A 14 -0.53 20.81 -9.61
N ILE A 15 -0.74 20.61 -10.90
CA ILE A 15 0.14 21.05 -11.98
C ILE A 15 -0.67 21.68 -13.09
N PHE A 16 -0.12 22.71 -13.73
CA PHE A 16 -0.70 23.28 -14.94
C PHE A 16 -0.29 22.42 -16.14
N TYR A 17 -1.27 21.77 -16.76
CA TYR A 17 -1.07 20.96 -17.96
C TYR A 17 -1.71 21.67 -19.15
N PHE A 18 -0.95 22.59 -19.76
CA PHE A 18 -1.42 23.52 -20.79
C PHE A 18 -2.60 24.37 -20.30
N ASP A 19 -3.78 24.21 -20.88
CA ASP A 19 -5.01 24.95 -20.61
C ASP A 19 -5.91 24.32 -19.54
N ARG A 20 -5.40 23.30 -18.83
CA ARG A 20 -6.12 22.55 -17.79
C ARG A 20 -5.26 22.27 -16.58
N GLU A 21 -5.93 22.03 -15.45
CA GLU A 21 -5.30 21.53 -14.24
C GLU A 21 -5.16 19.99 -14.30
N ALA A 22 -4.03 19.48 -13.85
CA ALA A 22 -3.79 18.06 -13.65
C ALA A 22 -3.08 17.84 -12.32
N PHE A 23 -2.85 16.58 -11.96
CA PHE A 23 -2.20 16.22 -10.70
C PHE A 23 -1.05 15.24 -10.91
N LEU A 24 -0.03 15.33 -10.06
CA LEU A 24 0.95 14.26 -9.93
C LEU A 24 0.30 13.02 -9.33
N ALA A 25 0.68 11.84 -9.83
CA ALA A 25 0.04 10.58 -9.44
C ALA A 25 0.53 10.12 -8.07
N GLN A 26 -0.40 9.73 -7.19
CA GLN A 26 -0.11 9.11 -5.88
C GLN A 26 0.17 7.61 -6.01
N SER A 27 -0.37 6.98 -7.06
CA SER A 27 -0.21 5.57 -7.38
C SER A 27 -0.63 5.37 -8.84
N PRO A 28 -0.07 4.36 -9.55
CA PRO A 28 -0.57 3.93 -10.85
C PRO A 28 -1.85 3.09 -10.80
N GLN A 29 -2.48 2.93 -9.62
CA GLN A 29 -3.63 2.06 -9.33
C GLN A 29 -4.67 1.93 -10.46
N LEU A 30 -5.27 3.05 -10.88
CA LEU A 30 -6.33 3.01 -11.90
C LEU A 30 -5.84 2.52 -13.26
N TYR A 31 -4.56 2.71 -13.61
CA TYR A 31 -3.99 2.28 -14.88
C TYR A 31 -3.52 0.83 -14.83
N LYS A 32 -2.88 0.40 -13.73
CA LYS A 32 -2.46 -1.00 -13.58
C LYS A 32 -3.66 -1.95 -13.60
N GLU A 33 -4.79 -1.55 -13.01
CA GLU A 33 -6.07 -2.28 -13.12
C GLU A 33 -6.53 -2.40 -14.57
N GLN A 34 -6.55 -1.29 -15.33
CA GLN A 34 -6.95 -1.33 -16.75
C GLN A 34 -6.07 -2.24 -17.59
N LEU A 35 -4.75 -2.26 -17.33
CA LEU A 35 -3.80 -3.06 -18.06
C LEU A 35 -3.95 -4.56 -17.82
N THR A 36 -4.61 -4.98 -16.74
CA THR A 36 -4.90 -6.40 -16.49
C THR A 36 -5.78 -7.02 -17.58
N LEU A 37 -6.64 -6.22 -18.24
CA LEU A 37 -7.47 -6.66 -19.37
C LEU A 37 -6.65 -7.15 -20.57
N ALA A 38 -5.45 -6.61 -20.76
CA ALA A 38 -4.61 -6.91 -21.91
C ALA A 38 -3.44 -7.83 -21.57
N PHE A 39 -2.85 -7.66 -20.37
CA PHE A 39 -1.58 -8.28 -20.02
C PHE A 39 -1.67 -9.30 -18.89
N GLU A 40 -2.80 -9.38 -18.19
CA GLU A 40 -3.07 -10.20 -17.00
C GLU A 40 -2.16 -9.90 -15.80
N LYS A 41 -0.83 -9.92 -15.97
CA LYS A 41 0.20 -9.68 -14.94
C LYS A 41 1.00 -8.45 -15.30
N VAL A 42 0.92 -7.41 -14.47
CA VAL A 42 1.65 -6.16 -14.69
C VAL A 42 2.38 -5.72 -13.43
N TYR A 43 3.54 -5.10 -13.63
CA TYR A 43 4.25 -4.39 -12.58
C TYR A 43 4.81 -3.07 -13.10
N GLU A 44 4.98 -2.10 -12.21
CA GLU A 44 5.58 -0.80 -12.48
C GLU A 44 6.50 -0.41 -11.32
N ILE A 45 7.65 0.17 -11.64
CA ILE A 45 8.55 0.79 -10.66
C ILE A 45 8.70 2.25 -11.07
N ALA A 46 8.04 3.15 -10.35
CA ALA A 46 7.95 4.55 -10.75
C ALA A 46 7.82 5.51 -9.55
N PRO A 47 8.15 6.81 -9.73
CA PRO A 47 7.88 7.83 -8.73
C PRO A 47 6.38 8.02 -8.48
N ILE A 48 6.02 8.13 -7.21
CA ILE A 48 4.71 8.55 -6.71
C ILE A 48 4.84 9.81 -5.87
N PHE A 49 3.78 10.61 -5.84
CA PHE A 49 3.78 11.93 -5.19
C PHE A 49 2.61 12.07 -4.23
N ARG A 50 2.87 12.46 -2.98
CA ARG A 50 1.86 12.68 -1.95
C ARG A 50 2.03 14.06 -1.32
N ALA A 51 0.99 14.90 -1.37
CA ALA A 51 1.03 16.24 -0.81
C ALA A 51 0.57 16.28 0.67
N GLU A 52 0.80 15.20 1.42
CA GLU A 52 0.45 15.13 2.83
C GLU A 52 1.37 16.02 3.67
N PRO A 53 0.85 16.90 4.53
CA PRO A 53 1.66 17.79 5.36
C PRO A 53 2.24 17.07 6.60
N SER A 54 2.94 15.96 6.37
CA SER A 54 3.49 15.08 7.40
C SER A 54 5.00 15.30 7.57
N ARG A 55 5.44 15.50 8.82
CA ARG A 55 6.87 15.70 9.19
C ARG A 55 7.51 14.48 9.85
N THR A 56 6.94 13.28 9.68
CA THR A 56 7.50 12.10 10.33
C THR A 56 8.76 11.59 9.63
N ASN A 57 9.42 10.62 10.25
CA ASN A 57 10.55 9.87 9.68
C ASN A 57 10.14 8.78 8.68
N ARG A 58 8.86 8.71 8.28
CA ARG A 58 8.28 7.64 7.44
C ARG A 58 7.57 8.13 6.18
N HIS A 59 7.54 9.44 5.94
CA HIS A 59 6.84 10.04 4.81
C HIS A 59 7.81 10.90 3.98
N LEU A 60 7.69 10.75 2.67
CA LEU A 60 8.26 11.63 1.66
C LEU A 60 7.13 12.16 0.78
N ALA A 61 7.32 13.34 0.22
CA ALA A 61 6.42 13.92 -0.77
C ALA A 61 6.60 13.29 -2.16
N GLU A 62 7.78 12.72 -2.42
CA GLU A 62 8.16 11.96 -3.61
C GLU A 62 8.85 10.68 -3.17
N ALA A 63 8.39 9.52 -3.65
CA ALA A 63 8.94 8.20 -3.31
C ALA A 63 8.85 7.26 -4.51
N ILE A 64 9.63 6.18 -4.53
CA ILE A 64 9.50 5.13 -5.54
C ILE A 64 8.53 4.05 -5.06
N SER A 65 7.49 3.80 -5.84
CA SER A 65 6.56 2.69 -5.62
C SER A 65 6.86 1.54 -6.57
N ILE A 66 6.82 0.32 -6.03
CA ILE A 66 6.80 -0.93 -6.78
C ILE A 66 5.35 -1.42 -6.73
N ASP A 67 4.65 -1.25 -7.84
CA ASP A 67 3.24 -1.60 -7.97
C ASP A 67 3.08 -2.89 -8.78
N VAL A 68 2.23 -3.79 -8.30
CA VAL A 68 1.87 -5.03 -8.98
C VAL A 68 0.35 -5.12 -9.06
N GLU A 69 -0.17 -5.62 -10.19
CA GLU A 69 -1.57 -6.00 -10.36
C GLU A 69 -1.64 -7.30 -11.19
N HIS A 70 -2.53 -8.19 -10.80
CA HIS A 70 -2.65 -9.52 -11.39
C HIS A 70 -4.13 -9.90 -11.56
N ALA A 71 -4.49 -10.33 -12.77
CA ALA A 71 -5.80 -10.88 -13.10
C ALA A 71 -5.97 -12.31 -12.59
N PHE A 72 -7.23 -12.71 -12.42
CA PHE A 72 -7.69 -14.04 -11.99
C PHE A 72 -7.19 -14.48 -10.61
N VAL A 73 -6.95 -13.53 -9.72
CA VAL A 73 -6.46 -13.77 -8.35
C VAL A 73 -7.19 -12.92 -7.32
N ASN A 74 -7.00 -13.25 -6.04
CA ASN A 74 -7.46 -12.49 -4.89
C ASN A 74 -6.29 -12.02 -4.00
N TYR A 75 -6.61 -11.30 -2.92
CA TYR A 75 -5.65 -10.76 -1.96
C TYR A 75 -4.74 -11.83 -1.31
N GLU A 76 -5.18 -13.07 -1.14
CA GLU A 76 -4.36 -14.17 -0.59
C GLU A 76 -3.26 -14.57 -1.58
N ASP A 77 -3.59 -14.66 -2.87
CA ASP A 77 -2.64 -14.98 -3.92
C ASP A 77 -1.57 -13.90 -4.04
N VAL A 78 -1.96 -12.62 -4.03
CA VAL A 78 -0.99 -11.52 -4.14
C VAL A 78 -0.19 -11.29 -2.86
N MET A 79 -0.70 -11.68 -1.69
CA MET A 79 0.11 -11.78 -0.47
C MET A 79 1.20 -12.86 -0.63
N GLY A 80 0.88 -14.00 -1.23
CA GLY A 80 1.85 -15.05 -1.59
C GLY A 80 2.94 -14.55 -2.54
N ILE A 81 2.54 -13.84 -3.60
CA ILE A 81 3.48 -13.21 -4.53
C ILE A 81 4.39 -12.20 -3.80
N LEU A 82 3.80 -11.36 -2.94
CA LEU A 82 4.54 -10.33 -2.22
C LEU A 82 5.54 -10.93 -1.22
N GLU A 83 5.17 -11.95 -0.43
CA GLU A 83 6.09 -12.57 0.54
C GLU A 83 7.25 -13.30 -0.14
N GLU A 84 7.00 -13.96 -1.27
CA GLU A 84 8.05 -14.58 -2.08
C GLU A 84 8.98 -13.53 -2.70
N MET A 85 8.42 -12.45 -3.26
CA MET A 85 9.18 -11.33 -3.83
C MET A 85 10.10 -10.69 -2.79
N ILE A 86 9.59 -10.41 -1.59
CA ILE A 86 10.36 -9.81 -0.49
C ILE A 86 11.46 -10.77 -0.01
N SER A 87 11.13 -12.05 0.19
CA SER A 87 12.13 -13.05 0.61
C SER A 87 13.25 -13.22 -0.41
N HIS A 88 12.92 -13.26 -1.70
CA HIS A 88 13.90 -13.33 -2.77
C HIS A 88 14.78 -12.09 -2.84
N ALA A 89 14.18 -10.89 -2.89
CA ALA A 89 14.90 -9.63 -3.01
C ALA A 89 15.84 -9.40 -1.83
N ILE A 90 15.35 -9.60 -0.60
CA ILE A 90 16.18 -9.45 0.61
C ILE A 90 17.23 -10.54 0.65
N GLY A 91 16.90 -11.80 0.36
CA GLY A 91 17.86 -12.89 0.30
C GLY A 91 19.03 -12.59 -0.65
N TYR A 92 18.72 -12.04 -1.82
CA TYR A 92 19.71 -11.62 -2.82
C TYR A 92 20.62 -10.50 -2.29
N VAL A 93 20.05 -9.44 -1.72
CA VAL A 93 20.82 -8.32 -1.16
C VAL A 93 21.70 -8.78 -0.01
N VAL A 94 21.18 -9.59 0.92
CA VAL A 94 21.95 -10.16 2.04
C VAL A 94 23.14 -11.00 1.57
N ASP A 95 23.01 -11.72 0.46
CA ASP A 95 24.11 -12.52 -0.09
C ASP A 95 25.14 -11.71 -0.84
N LYS A 96 24.72 -10.63 -1.52
CA LYS A 96 25.57 -9.86 -2.43
C LYS A 96 26.19 -8.60 -1.83
N CYS A 97 25.56 -7.99 -0.83
CA CYS A 97 25.95 -6.70 -0.26
C CYS A 97 26.61 -6.82 1.12
N LYS A 98 27.44 -7.86 1.32
CA LYS A 98 28.05 -8.14 2.64
C LYS A 98 28.98 -7.03 3.11
N ASP A 99 29.72 -6.43 2.18
CA ASP A 99 30.66 -5.35 2.48
C ASP A 99 29.90 -4.08 2.87
N GLU A 100 28.80 -3.76 2.18
CA GLU A 100 27.90 -2.65 2.53
C GLU A 100 27.29 -2.85 3.92
N PHE A 101 26.83 -4.05 4.24
CA PHE A 101 26.31 -4.35 5.58
C PHE A 101 27.38 -4.25 6.67
N SER A 102 28.63 -4.60 6.37
CA SER A 102 29.76 -4.38 7.28
C SER A 102 30.04 -2.89 7.51
N ILE A 103 29.88 -2.05 6.48
CA ILE A 103 30.01 -0.59 6.60
C ILE A 103 28.87 0.00 7.42
N LEU A 104 27.63 -0.46 7.18
CA LEU A 104 26.44 -0.02 7.92
C LEU A 104 26.39 -0.55 9.36
N GLY A 105 27.19 -1.56 9.70
CA GLY A 105 27.15 -2.20 11.02
C GLY A 105 25.87 -2.99 11.28
N THR A 106 25.19 -3.44 10.21
CA THR A 106 23.90 -4.14 10.31
C THR A 106 24.02 -5.60 9.88
N THR A 107 23.21 -6.47 10.48
CA THR A 107 23.16 -7.90 10.13
C THR A 107 21.71 -8.28 9.79
N PRO A 108 21.23 -7.95 8.58
CA PRO A 108 19.87 -8.28 8.17
C PRO A 108 19.63 -9.80 8.15
N ILE A 109 18.43 -10.19 8.59
CA ILE A 109 17.99 -11.58 8.58
C ILE A 109 17.21 -11.82 7.30
N LYS A 110 17.54 -12.90 6.58
CA LYS A 110 16.74 -13.35 5.44
C LYS A 110 15.37 -13.79 5.94
N PRO A 111 14.27 -13.18 5.45
CA PRO A 111 12.96 -13.51 5.96
C PRO A 111 12.50 -14.84 5.38
N SER A 112 11.89 -15.68 6.22
CA SER A 112 11.32 -16.96 5.84
C SER A 112 9.83 -16.81 5.51
N THR A 113 9.39 -17.39 4.42
CA THR A 113 7.97 -17.49 4.06
C THR A 113 7.35 -18.78 4.63
N PRO A 114 6.02 -18.82 4.83
CA PRO A 114 5.07 -17.72 4.70
C PRO A 114 5.18 -16.70 5.86
N PHE A 115 4.82 -15.43 5.62
CA PHE A 115 4.77 -14.45 6.70
C PHE A 115 3.50 -14.66 7.55
N PRO A 116 3.58 -14.47 8.88
CA PRO A 116 2.40 -14.53 9.74
C PRO A 116 1.30 -13.56 9.29
N ARG A 117 0.03 -14.00 9.38
CA ARG A 117 -1.14 -13.21 8.99
C ARG A 117 -2.04 -13.01 10.20
N TYR A 118 -2.31 -11.76 10.56
CA TYR A 118 -3.16 -11.38 11.67
C TYR A 118 -4.38 -10.62 11.16
N ARG A 119 -5.58 -10.99 11.60
CA ARG A 119 -6.78 -10.22 11.26
C ARG A 119 -6.77 -8.91 12.03
N TYR A 120 -7.21 -7.83 11.39
CA TYR A 120 -7.40 -6.52 12.04
C TYR A 120 -8.15 -6.64 13.37
N SER A 121 -9.31 -7.33 13.36
CA SER A 121 -10.13 -7.50 14.57
C SER A 121 -9.40 -8.24 15.69
N GLN A 122 -8.53 -9.20 15.36
CA GLN A 122 -7.71 -9.90 16.35
C GLN A 122 -6.68 -8.95 16.99
N LEU A 123 -6.09 -8.05 16.21
CA LEU A 123 -5.13 -7.07 16.73
C LEU A 123 -5.80 -6.01 17.61
N ILE A 124 -7.05 -5.63 17.30
CA ILE A 124 -7.87 -4.79 18.19
C ILE A 124 -8.05 -5.45 19.56
N ASP A 125 -8.41 -6.74 19.58
CA ASP A 125 -8.60 -7.48 20.84
C ASP A 125 -7.31 -7.62 21.64
N ILE A 126 -6.17 -7.86 20.97
CA ILE A 126 -4.85 -7.90 21.60
C ILE A 126 -4.51 -6.56 22.26
N LEU A 127 -4.68 -5.45 21.54
CA LEU A 127 -4.40 -4.11 22.08
C LEU A 127 -5.30 -3.77 23.27
N LYS A 128 -6.60 -4.10 23.18
CA LYS A 128 -7.54 -3.95 24.30
C LYS A 128 -7.12 -4.79 25.52
N GLY A 129 -6.64 -6.02 25.29
CA GLY A 129 -6.13 -6.91 26.34
C GLY A 129 -4.92 -6.33 27.09
N GLU A 130 -4.06 -5.59 26.39
CA GLU A 130 -2.93 -4.85 26.95
C GLU A 130 -3.33 -3.50 27.63
N GLY A 131 -4.64 -3.22 27.71
CA GLY A 131 -5.16 -1.98 28.29
C GLY A 131 -4.98 -0.74 27.40
N ILE A 132 -4.64 -0.92 26.12
CA ILE A 132 -4.51 0.16 25.15
C ILE A 132 -5.90 0.53 24.62
N ARG A 133 -6.21 1.83 24.64
CA ARG A 133 -7.52 2.34 24.20
C ARG A 133 -7.57 2.44 22.68
N ILE A 134 -8.37 1.58 22.06
CA ILE A 134 -8.66 1.59 20.63
C ILE A 134 -10.05 0.98 20.41
N GLU A 135 -10.81 1.47 19.43
CA GLU A 135 -12.09 0.87 19.06
C GLU A 135 -12.06 0.20 17.69
N TRP A 136 -12.99 -0.74 17.48
CA TRP A 136 -13.11 -1.38 16.18
C TRP A 136 -13.50 -0.35 15.12
N GLY A 137 -12.74 -0.34 14.04
CA GLY A 137 -12.85 0.61 12.95
C GLY A 137 -12.05 1.90 13.14
N ASP A 138 -11.22 2.00 14.18
CA ASP A 138 -10.14 2.98 14.27
C ASP A 138 -8.90 2.51 13.50
N ASP A 139 -8.08 3.46 13.05
CA ASP A 139 -6.77 3.18 12.47
C ASP A 139 -5.70 2.95 13.54
N PHE A 140 -4.63 2.23 13.18
CA PHE A 140 -3.50 2.01 14.08
C PHE A 140 -2.56 3.22 14.09
N ALA A 141 -2.74 4.10 15.10
CA ALA A 141 -1.79 5.14 15.41
C ALA A 141 -0.38 4.59 15.76
N ALA A 142 0.62 5.48 15.79
CA ALA A 142 2.00 5.11 16.06
C ALA A 142 2.20 4.36 17.40
N GLU A 143 1.43 4.70 18.44
CA GLU A 143 1.50 3.99 19.72
C GLU A 143 0.96 2.56 19.64
N HIS A 144 -0.09 2.34 18.85
CA HIS A 144 -0.66 1.01 18.59
C HIS A 144 0.34 0.14 17.82
N LEU A 145 0.91 0.67 16.74
CA LEU A 145 1.90 -0.04 15.93
C LEU A 145 3.18 -0.36 16.73
N LYS A 146 3.60 0.54 17.62
CA LYS A 146 4.74 0.32 18.53
C LYS A 146 4.45 -0.79 19.54
N ALA A 147 3.23 -0.83 20.10
CA ALA A 147 2.82 -1.92 20.97
C ALA A 147 2.80 -3.27 20.22
N LEU A 148 2.20 -3.29 19.02
CA LEU A 148 2.17 -4.48 18.16
C LEU A 148 3.57 -4.97 17.79
N SER A 149 4.50 -4.10 17.40
CA SER A 149 5.87 -4.48 17.03
C SER A 149 6.71 -5.05 18.18
N SER A 150 6.31 -4.77 19.42
CA SER A 150 6.93 -5.40 20.60
C SER A 150 6.60 -6.90 20.67
N MET A 151 5.41 -7.30 20.20
CA MET A 151 4.90 -8.67 20.22
C MET A 151 5.10 -9.41 18.90
N LEU A 152 4.93 -8.69 17.78
CA LEU A 152 5.00 -9.21 16.42
C LEU A 152 6.38 -8.89 15.84
N LYS A 153 7.20 -9.93 15.63
CA LYS A 153 8.58 -9.79 15.13
C LYS A 153 8.66 -10.09 13.64
N GLY A 154 9.57 -9.39 12.96
CA GLY A 154 9.83 -9.57 11.53
C GLY A 154 8.71 -9.05 10.65
N TYR A 155 8.55 -9.68 9.49
CA TYR A 155 7.51 -9.37 8.51
C TYR A 155 6.21 -10.06 8.89
N TYR A 156 5.09 -9.35 8.84
CA TYR A 156 3.76 -9.90 9.07
C TYR A 156 2.69 -9.11 8.32
N PHE A 157 1.61 -9.79 7.95
CA PHE A 157 0.44 -9.16 7.34
C PHE A 157 -0.60 -8.80 8.39
N ILE A 158 -1.21 -7.62 8.24
CA ILE A 158 -2.49 -7.28 8.85
C ILE A 158 -3.55 -7.38 7.76
N VAL A 159 -4.49 -8.32 7.90
CA VAL A 159 -5.51 -8.62 6.89
C VAL A 159 -6.92 -8.27 7.38
N ASP A 160 -7.87 -8.26 6.46
CA ASP A 160 -9.31 -8.10 6.75
C ASP A 160 -9.63 -6.77 7.43
N TRP A 161 -9.22 -5.66 6.81
CA TRP A 161 -9.50 -4.35 7.37
C TRP A 161 -10.96 -3.92 7.18
N PRO A 162 -11.49 -3.04 8.04
CA PRO A 162 -12.81 -2.46 7.86
C PRO A 162 -12.97 -1.81 6.49
N ALA A 163 -13.98 -2.20 5.72
CA ALA A 163 -14.16 -1.77 4.34
C ALA A 163 -14.35 -0.24 4.19
N ARG A 164 -14.80 0.44 5.24
CA ARG A 164 -14.94 1.90 5.29
C ARG A 164 -13.61 2.65 5.28
N MET A 165 -12.52 2.00 5.71
CA MET A 165 -11.18 2.57 5.78
C MET A 165 -10.38 2.33 4.50
N ARG A 166 -10.89 1.49 3.60
CA ARG A 166 -10.21 1.13 2.36
C ARG A 166 -10.74 1.92 1.17
N PRO A 167 -9.91 2.14 0.14
CA PRO A 167 -10.32 2.84 -1.07
C PRO A 167 -11.57 2.24 -1.72
N PHE A 168 -12.27 3.05 -2.52
CA PHE A 168 -13.53 2.65 -3.17
C PHE A 168 -13.39 1.40 -4.05
N TYR A 169 -12.20 1.17 -4.63
CA TYR A 169 -11.91 0.02 -5.49
C TYR A 169 -11.66 -1.30 -4.74
N THR A 170 -11.54 -1.27 -3.42
CA THR A 170 -11.29 -2.47 -2.61
C THR A 170 -12.56 -3.30 -2.42
N LYS A 171 -12.46 -4.61 -2.70
CA LYS A 171 -13.56 -5.56 -2.55
C LYS A 171 -13.91 -5.84 -1.08
N THR A 172 -15.20 -5.88 -0.77
CA THR A 172 -15.70 -6.30 0.55
C THR A 172 -15.67 -7.82 0.69
N LYS A 173 -15.52 -8.34 1.91
CA LYS A 173 -15.68 -9.78 2.16
C LYS A 173 -17.13 -10.21 1.98
N ASP A 174 -17.32 -11.40 1.43
CA ASP A 174 -18.62 -12.04 1.29
C ASP A 174 -18.97 -12.83 2.58
N ASP A 175 -19.13 -12.11 3.69
CA ASP A 175 -19.42 -12.68 5.03
C ASP A 175 -20.80 -12.29 5.57
N GLY A 176 -21.66 -11.72 4.71
CA GLY A 176 -22.99 -11.24 5.06
C GLY A 176 -23.03 -9.90 5.82
N SER A 177 -21.88 -9.34 6.23
CA SER A 177 -21.81 -8.06 6.95
C SER A 177 -21.32 -6.89 6.08
N THR A 178 -20.55 -7.17 5.01
CA THR A 178 -19.80 -6.17 4.20
C THR A 178 -18.90 -5.23 5.01
N ALA A 179 -18.73 -5.50 6.31
CA ALA A 179 -18.01 -4.64 7.24
C ALA A 179 -16.50 -4.73 7.03
N LEU A 180 -16.03 -5.89 6.56
CA LEU A 180 -14.63 -6.19 6.28
C LEU A 180 -14.35 -6.17 4.79
N SER A 181 -13.07 -6.00 4.44
CA SER A 181 -12.57 -6.00 3.07
C SER A 181 -11.53 -7.10 2.85
N GLU A 182 -11.40 -7.54 1.61
CA GLU A 182 -10.30 -8.38 1.14
C GLU A 182 -9.04 -7.51 0.93
N SER A 183 -8.51 -6.94 2.01
CA SER A 183 -7.33 -6.06 1.99
C SER A 183 -6.30 -6.48 3.02
N PHE A 184 -5.06 -6.04 2.80
CA PHE A 184 -3.95 -6.28 3.69
C PHE A 184 -2.95 -5.12 3.69
N ASP A 185 -2.21 -5.03 4.78
CA ASP A 185 -0.96 -4.28 4.86
C ASP A 185 0.17 -5.23 5.27
N LEU A 186 1.32 -5.12 4.62
CA LEU A 186 2.55 -5.80 5.03
C LEU A 186 3.35 -4.88 5.94
N MET A 187 3.66 -5.39 7.12
CA MET A 187 4.38 -4.68 8.18
C MET A 187 5.76 -5.30 8.38
N HIS A 188 6.72 -4.48 8.81
CA HIS A 188 7.95 -4.93 9.43
C HIS A 188 8.18 -4.14 10.72
N GLY A 189 8.04 -4.82 11.86
CA GLY A 189 7.96 -4.12 13.15
C GLY A 189 6.73 -3.21 13.19
N ASP A 190 6.94 -1.90 13.32
CA ASP A 190 5.89 -0.88 13.32
C ASP A 190 5.82 -0.07 12.02
N LEU A 191 6.58 -0.47 10.99
CA LEU A 191 6.62 0.17 9.68
C LEU A 191 5.77 -0.61 8.68
N GLU A 192 4.75 0.04 8.12
CA GLU A 192 4.04 -0.47 6.94
C GLU A 192 4.92 -0.30 5.70
N ILE A 193 5.19 -1.38 4.98
CA ILE A 193 6.00 -1.33 3.75
C ILE A 193 5.16 -1.48 2.47
N SER A 194 4.01 -2.15 2.54
CA SER A 194 3.14 -2.36 1.38
C SER A 194 1.68 -2.44 1.81
N SER A 195 0.79 -2.04 0.92
CA SER A 195 -0.65 -2.19 1.07
C SER A 195 -1.25 -2.75 -0.21
N GLY A 196 -2.26 -3.61 -0.09
CA GLY A 196 -2.89 -4.29 -1.22
C GLY A 196 -4.30 -4.78 -0.93
N SER A 197 -5.00 -5.17 -2.00
CA SER A 197 -6.36 -5.72 -1.87
C SER A 197 -6.79 -6.51 -3.10
N THR A 198 -7.81 -7.35 -2.95
CA THR A 198 -8.66 -7.73 -4.08
C THR A 198 -9.43 -6.50 -4.54
N ARG A 199 -9.60 -6.35 -5.85
CA ARG A 199 -10.33 -5.24 -6.45
C ARG A 199 -11.76 -5.64 -6.75
N ILE A 200 -12.65 -4.66 -6.72
CA ILE A 200 -13.99 -4.81 -7.25
C ILE A 200 -13.87 -4.91 -8.76
N ASN A 201 -14.40 -5.97 -9.34
CA ASN A 201 -14.39 -6.20 -10.80
C ASN A 201 -15.77 -5.99 -11.45
N ARG A 202 -16.78 -5.59 -10.66
CA ARG A 202 -18.14 -5.29 -11.14
C ARG A 202 -18.41 -3.79 -11.13
N LYS A 203 -18.81 -3.24 -12.27
CA LYS A 203 -19.06 -1.80 -12.45
C LYS A 203 -20.07 -1.23 -11.47
N ASP A 204 -21.22 -1.88 -11.30
CA ASP A 204 -22.30 -1.40 -10.42
C ASP A 204 -21.85 -1.31 -8.96
N GLU A 205 -21.10 -2.31 -8.49
CA GLU A 205 -20.53 -2.35 -7.15
C GLU A 205 -19.49 -1.25 -6.94
N LEU A 206 -18.62 -1.02 -7.93
CA LEU A 206 -17.62 0.05 -7.90
C LEU A 206 -18.26 1.44 -7.87
N MET A 207 -19.31 1.63 -8.68
CA MET A 207 -20.09 2.87 -8.70
C MET A 207 -20.80 3.14 -7.37
N GLU A 208 -21.32 2.10 -6.71
CA GLU A 208 -21.92 2.24 -5.39
C GLU A 208 -20.89 2.64 -4.34
N ARG A 209 -19.72 2.00 -4.35
CA ARG A 209 -18.60 2.33 -3.44
C ARG A 209 -18.08 3.76 -3.62
N LEU A 210 -17.98 4.24 -4.87
CA LEU A 210 -17.66 5.63 -5.17
C LEU A 210 -18.65 6.59 -4.49
N LYS A 211 -19.96 6.35 -4.66
CA LYS A 211 -21.00 7.18 -4.06
C LYS A 211 -20.97 7.15 -2.53
N MET A 212 -20.77 5.97 -1.94
CA MET A 212 -20.66 5.80 -0.48
C MET A 212 -19.50 6.61 0.13
N GLN A 213 -18.42 6.82 -0.63
CA GLN A 213 -17.27 7.64 -0.21
C GLN A 213 -17.39 9.12 -0.63
N GLY A 214 -18.57 9.55 -1.11
CA GLY A 214 -18.80 10.92 -1.54
C GLY A 214 -18.09 11.30 -2.85
N LEU A 215 -17.59 10.32 -3.60
CA LEU A 215 -16.95 10.51 -4.89
C LEU A 215 -18.00 10.50 -6.00
N LYS A 216 -17.78 11.32 -7.03
CA LYS A 216 -18.66 11.43 -8.20
C LYS A 216 -18.23 10.43 -9.27
N PRO A 217 -19.04 9.40 -9.62
CA PRO A 217 -18.68 8.43 -10.65
C PRO A 217 -18.30 9.05 -11.99
N GLU A 218 -18.88 10.20 -12.33
CA GLU A 218 -18.60 10.95 -13.56
C GLU A 218 -17.12 11.36 -13.65
N SER A 219 -16.48 11.67 -12.52
CA SER A 219 -15.06 11.98 -12.43
C SER A 219 -14.17 10.77 -12.78
N PHE A 220 -14.70 9.56 -12.68
CA PHE A 220 -14.00 8.31 -12.95
C PHE A 220 -14.47 7.65 -14.27
N ALA A 221 -15.22 8.36 -15.11
CA ALA A 221 -15.82 7.79 -16.33
C ALA A 221 -14.80 7.06 -17.23
N HIS A 222 -13.59 7.60 -17.37
CA HIS A 222 -12.51 6.99 -18.15
C HIS A 222 -12.01 5.66 -17.57
N HIS A 223 -12.11 5.46 -16.26
CA HIS A 223 -11.77 4.19 -15.62
C HIS A 223 -12.97 3.25 -15.58
N LEU A 224 -14.17 3.75 -15.29
CA LEU A 224 -15.40 2.95 -15.25
C LEU A 224 -15.76 2.30 -16.59
N ILE A 225 -15.40 2.94 -17.72
CA ILE A 225 -15.69 2.38 -19.05
C ILE A 225 -14.98 1.04 -19.29
N VAL A 226 -13.82 0.80 -18.66
CA VAL A 226 -13.09 -0.45 -18.90
C VAL A 226 -13.80 -1.68 -18.33
N PHE A 227 -14.68 -1.48 -17.35
CA PHE A 227 -15.50 -2.53 -16.74
C PHE A 227 -16.60 -3.03 -17.68
N ASP A 228 -16.98 -2.25 -18.69
CA ASP A 228 -17.94 -2.67 -19.72
C ASP A 228 -17.36 -3.70 -20.68
N TYR A 229 -16.03 -3.89 -20.68
CA TYR A 229 -15.29 -4.78 -21.56
C TYR A 229 -14.78 -6.05 -20.85
N GLY A 230 -15.38 -6.41 -19.71
CA GLY A 230 -15.11 -7.68 -19.04
C GLY A 230 -13.90 -7.67 -18.10
N MET A 231 -13.93 -6.77 -17.09
CA MET A 231 -12.90 -6.72 -16.05
C MET A 231 -12.82 -8.05 -15.27
N PRO A 232 -11.69 -8.80 -15.33
CA PRO A 232 -11.55 -10.05 -14.59
C PRO A 232 -11.50 -9.77 -13.08
N PRO A 233 -11.78 -10.76 -12.21
CA PRO A 233 -11.35 -10.69 -10.82
C PRO A 233 -9.84 -10.43 -10.79
N HIS A 234 -9.38 -9.50 -9.95
CA HIS A 234 -7.97 -9.13 -9.91
C HIS A 234 -7.59 -8.60 -8.53
N ALA A 235 -6.31 -8.62 -8.23
CA ALA A 235 -5.75 -8.11 -6.99
C ALA A 235 -4.36 -7.53 -7.23
N GLY A 236 -3.91 -6.68 -6.32
CA GLY A 236 -2.60 -6.06 -6.42
C GLY A 236 -2.17 -5.38 -5.14
N PHE A 237 -0.96 -4.86 -5.18
CA PHE A 237 -0.35 -4.12 -4.08
C PHE A 237 0.56 -3.01 -4.60
N GLY A 238 0.83 -2.04 -3.73
CA GLY A 238 1.93 -1.08 -3.87
C GLY A 238 2.91 -1.29 -2.73
N LEU A 239 4.21 -1.26 -3.03
CA LEU A 239 5.31 -1.45 -2.09
C LEU A 239 6.22 -0.22 -2.16
N GLY A 240 6.45 0.44 -1.03
CA GLY A 240 7.38 1.57 -0.98
C GLY A 240 8.82 1.11 -0.97
N LEU A 241 9.61 1.47 -1.98
CA LEU A 241 11.01 1.05 -2.09
C LEU A 241 11.86 1.59 -0.93
N GLU A 242 11.73 2.88 -0.61
CA GLU A 242 12.50 3.50 0.49
C GLU A 242 12.15 2.86 1.83
N ARG A 243 10.87 2.51 2.04
CA ARG A 243 10.44 1.80 3.25
C ARG A 243 11.01 0.39 3.30
N LEU A 244 11.05 -0.34 2.19
CA LEU A 244 11.72 -1.63 2.11
C LEU A 244 13.23 -1.51 2.38
N LEU A 245 13.88 -0.46 1.88
CA LEU A 245 15.30 -0.24 2.18
C LEU A 245 15.52 -0.03 3.67
N MET A 246 14.65 0.72 4.37
CA MET A 246 14.74 0.91 5.82
C MET A 246 14.71 -0.42 6.57
N THR A 247 13.89 -1.39 6.16
CA THR A 247 13.80 -2.69 6.86
C THR A 247 15.07 -3.53 6.70
N VAL A 248 15.76 -3.41 5.57
CA VAL A 248 16.99 -4.17 5.28
C VAL A 248 18.23 -3.49 5.85
N THR A 249 18.26 -2.17 5.87
CA THR A 249 19.43 -1.37 6.29
C THR A 249 19.35 -0.89 7.73
N GLY A 250 18.22 -1.07 8.42
CA GLY A 250 18.02 -0.59 9.79
C GLY A 250 17.92 0.93 9.92
N LEU A 251 17.73 1.66 8.81
CA LEU A 251 17.58 3.11 8.84
C LEU A 251 16.32 3.51 9.60
N GLU A 252 16.45 4.49 10.50
CA GLU A 252 15.34 5.05 11.28
C GLU A 252 14.64 6.21 10.56
N ASN A 253 15.24 6.77 9.51
CA ASN A 253 14.70 7.89 8.75
C ASN A 253 14.66 7.58 7.26
N ILE A 254 13.45 7.64 6.67
CA ILE A 254 13.22 7.38 5.25
C ILE A 254 14.03 8.29 4.33
N ARG A 255 14.42 9.48 4.81
CA ARG A 255 15.24 10.44 4.06
C ARG A 255 16.64 9.93 3.77
N ASP A 256 17.15 9.00 4.57
CA ASP A 256 18.46 8.39 4.38
C ASP A 256 18.41 7.22 3.37
N ALA A 257 17.21 6.82 2.94
CA ALA A 257 16.98 5.79 1.93
C ALA A 257 16.83 6.35 0.50
N THR A 258 17.01 7.67 0.31
CA THR A 258 16.95 8.32 -1.01
C THR A 258 18.02 9.42 -1.12
N PHE A 259 18.53 9.66 -2.33
CA PHE A 259 19.60 10.64 -2.53
C PHE A 259 19.13 12.09 -2.35
N TYR A 260 17.94 12.42 -2.85
CA TYR A 260 17.39 13.78 -2.87
C TYR A 260 15.97 13.77 -2.29
N PRO A 261 15.83 13.65 -0.97
CA PRO A 261 14.52 13.55 -0.35
C PRO A 261 13.67 14.79 -0.60
N ARG A 262 12.39 14.58 -0.89
CA ARG A 262 11.37 15.62 -0.93
C ARG A 262 10.44 15.48 0.26
N ASP A 263 10.26 16.56 1.00
CA ASP A 263 9.26 16.64 2.06
C ASP A 263 8.72 18.08 2.17
N ILE A 264 7.91 18.35 3.19
CA ILE A 264 7.30 19.67 3.40
C ILE A 264 8.33 20.80 3.59
N ASP A 265 9.52 20.50 4.09
CA ASP A 265 10.55 21.50 4.40
C ASP A 265 11.75 21.45 3.43
N ARG A 266 11.82 20.45 2.54
CA ARG A 266 12.94 20.22 1.60
C ARG A 266 12.47 20.03 0.16
N LEU A 267 12.82 21.01 -0.69
CA LEU A 267 12.59 20.98 -2.15
C LEU A 267 13.88 20.95 -2.99
N VAL A 268 15.00 21.43 -2.43
CA VAL A 268 16.29 21.59 -3.13
C VAL A 268 17.42 21.05 -2.24
N PRO A 269 18.42 20.32 -2.77
CA PRO A 269 18.49 19.67 -4.08
C PRO A 269 17.60 18.43 -4.18
#